data_AF-A0A953X8W2-F1
#
_entry.id   AF-A0A953X8W2-F1
#
_cell.length_a   1.000
_cell.length_b   1.000
_cell.length_c   1.000
_cell.angle_alpha   90.00
_cell.angle_beta   90.00
_cell.angle_gamma   90.00
#
_symmetry.space_group_name_H-M   'P 1'
#
loop_
_entity.id
_entity.type
_entity.pdbx_description
1 polymer ?
#
loop_
_entity_poly.entity_id
_entity_poly.type
_entity_poly.pdbx_seq_one_letter_code
_entity_poly.pdbx_strand_id
1 'polypeptide(L)'
;NRIWAGGDTPWHAMADEVKNEAMHAGLFASVDIHNNTGDNPLYGCVNVLRSEDLQLAAMFANVGVYYLNPPTTQSMAFSAFCPAITVECGKVGDTKGIAAAIDLVEDVMQLESFSHTPPTADELKIYKTVGRVVLPP
;
A
#
# COMPACT_ATOMS: atom_id res chain seq x y z
N ASN A 1 7.95 2.12 9.77
CA ASN A 1 6.53 1.98 9.38
C ASN A 1 5.73 1.12 10.39
N ARG A 2 5.72 1.47 11.70
CA ARG A 2 5.04 0.71 12.77
C ARG A 2 4.37 1.60 13.84
N ILE A 3 4.04 2.84 13.47
CA ILE A 3 3.64 3.91 14.40
C ILE A 3 2.25 4.48 14.08
N TRP A 4 1.50 3.85 13.18
CA TRP A 4 0.27 4.43 12.61
C TRP A 4 -1.02 4.04 13.32
N ALA A 5 -0.93 3.23 14.39
CA ALA A 5 -2.09 2.79 15.18
C ALA A 5 -2.17 3.46 16.56
N GLY A 6 -1.58 4.66 16.70
CA GLY A 6 -1.49 5.39 17.98
C GLY A 6 -0.44 4.83 18.94
N GLY A 7 -0.22 5.55 20.05
CA GLY A 7 0.68 5.19 21.13
C GLY A 7 1.31 6.41 21.80
N ASP A 8 2.18 6.20 22.80
CA ASP A 8 2.61 7.26 23.72
C ASP A 8 4.02 7.80 23.46
N THR A 9 4.45 7.83 22.19
CA THR A 9 5.79 8.33 21.84
C THR A 9 5.68 9.57 20.95
N PRO A 10 6.71 10.43 20.90
CA PRO A 10 6.73 11.56 19.97
C PRO A 10 6.50 11.14 18.50
N TRP A 11 6.93 9.94 18.12
CA TRP A 11 6.70 9.40 16.77
C TRP A 11 5.24 9.05 16.50
N HIS A 12 4.50 8.57 17.52
CA HIS A 12 3.07 8.34 17.40
C HIS A 12 2.31 9.66 17.25
N ALA A 13 2.66 10.67 18.05
CA ALA A 13 2.08 12.01 17.93
C ALA A 13 2.33 12.63 16.56
N MET A 14 3.56 12.53 16.03
CA MET A 14 3.89 12.97 14.67
C MET A 14 3.10 12.21 13.60
N ALA A 15 2.96 10.88 13.72
CA ALA A 15 2.19 10.08 12.78
C ALA A 15 0.69 10.46 12.80
N ASP A 16 0.14 10.76 13.97
CA ASP A 16 -1.23 11.23 14.11
C ASP A 16 -1.42 12.63 13.50
N GLU A 17 -0.46 13.54 13.66
CA GLU A 17 -0.47 14.85 13.00
C GLU A 17 -0.48 14.71 11.47
N VAL A 18 0.43 13.91 10.91
CA VAL A 18 0.49 13.63 9.45
C VAL A 18 -0.82 13.02 8.94
N LYS A 19 -1.40 12.08 9.70
CA LYS A 19 -2.68 11.44 9.35
C LYS A 19 -3.83 12.46 9.35
N ASN A 20 -3.87 13.35 10.33
CA ASN A 20 -4.92 14.36 10.44
C ASN A 20 -4.81 15.40 9.31
N GLU A 21 -3.60 15.87 9.00
CA GLU A 21 -3.36 16.78 7.86
C GLU A 21 -3.75 16.12 6.53
N ALA A 22 -3.37 14.87 6.30
CA ALA A 22 -3.76 14.10 5.11
C ALA A 22 -5.29 13.96 4.99
N MET A 23 -5.97 13.63 6.09
CA MET A 23 -7.42 13.51 6.12
C MET A 23 -8.11 14.86 5.81
N HIS A 24 -7.63 15.97 6.38
CA HIS A 24 -8.17 17.30 6.11
C HIS A 24 -7.90 17.77 4.67
N ALA A 25 -6.76 17.40 4.10
CA ALA A 25 -6.42 17.71 2.71
C ALA A 25 -7.30 16.96 1.69
N GLY A 26 -8.01 15.89 2.11
CA GLY A 26 -8.85 15.09 1.23
C GLY A 26 -8.04 14.38 0.14
N LEU A 27 -7.01 13.62 0.54
CA LEU A 27 -6.11 12.95 -0.39
C LEU A 27 -6.86 12.07 -1.41
N PHE A 28 -6.45 12.19 -2.68
CA PHE A 28 -6.94 11.34 -3.76
C PHE A 28 -6.56 9.87 -3.54
N ALA A 29 -5.32 9.61 -3.15
CA ALA A 29 -4.79 8.29 -2.85
C ALA A 29 -3.57 8.37 -1.91
N SER A 30 -3.23 7.26 -1.26
CA SER A 30 -1.98 7.10 -0.51
C SER A 30 -1.17 5.92 -1.06
N VAL A 31 0.10 6.17 -1.40
CA VAL A 31 1.03 5.15 -1.89
C VAL A 31 2.25 5.12 -0.98
N ASP A 32 2.40 4.02 -0.23
CA ASP A 32 3.54 3.76 0.64
C ASP A 32 4.58 2.92 -0.13
N ILE A 33 5.66 3.53 -0.62
CA ILE A 33 6.65 2.89 -1.50
C ILE A 33 7.77 2.24 -0.69
N HIS A 34 7.97 0.93 -0.86
CA HIS A 34 8.95 0.12 -0.12
C HIS A 34 9.87 -0.66 -1.05
N ASN A 35 11.04 -1.01 -0.53
CA ASN A 35 11.88 -2.07 -1.06
C ASN A 35 11.94 -3.22 -0.04
N ASN A 36 12.19 -4.43 -0.53
CA ASN A 36 12.46 -5.60 0.30
C ASN A 36 13.76 -6.29 -0.11
N THR A 37 14.18 -7.27 0.71
CA THR A 37 15.42 -8.02 0.48
C THR A 37 15.19 -9.35 -0.24
N GLY A 38 13.93 -9.73 -0.46
CA GLY A 38 13.56 -11.00 -1.08
C GLY A 38 13.64 -10.96 -2.61
N ASP A 39 13.56 -12.13 -3.23
CA ASP A 39 13.38 -12.29 -4.68
C ASP A 39 11.89 -12.44 -5.04
N ASN A 40 11.04 -11.67 -4.34
CA ASN A 40 9.61 -11.66 -4.60
C ASN A 40 9.33 -10.93 -5.92
N PRO A 41 8.26 -11.28 -6.66
CA PRO A 41 7.75 -10.41 -7.71
C PRO A 41 7.37 -9.03 -7.13
N LEU A 42 7.13 -8.05 -7.98
CA LEU A 42 6.49 -6.80 -7.55
C LEU A 42 5.07 -7.11 -7.08
N TYR A 43 4.65 -6.53 -5.96
CA TYR A 43 3.27 -6.68 -5.48
C TYR A 43 2.80 -5.42 -4.75
N GLY A 44 1.50 -5.14 -4.91
CA GLY A 44 0.79 -4.20 -4.07
C GLY A 44 0.23 -4.89 -2.84
N CYS A 45 0.05 -4.15 -1.76
CA CYS A 45 -0.67 -4.61 -0.59
C CYS A 45 -1.85 -3.69 -0.32
N VAL A 46 -2.98 -4.31 0.02
CA VAL A 46 -4.23 -3.63 0.38
C VAL A 46 -4.66 -4.05 1.77
N ASN A 47 -5.31 -3.13 2.47
CA ASN A 47 -5.84 -3.36 3.81
C ASN A 47 -7.37 -3.37 3.87
N VAL A 48 -8.02 -2.97 2.77
CA VAL A 48 -9.47 -3.05 2.55
C VAL A 48 -9.70 -3.55 1.13
N LEU A 49 -10.78 -4.29 0.89
CA LEU A 49 -11.14 -4.82 -0.44
C LEU A 49 -12.16 -3.92 -1.17
N ARG A 50 -12.02 -2.59 -1.07
CA ARG A 50 -12.81 -1.66 -1.88
C ARG A 50 -12.26 -1.62 -3.30
N SER A 51 -13.12 -1.34 -4.28
CA SER A 51 -12.74 -1.31 -5.70
C SER A 51 -11.56 -0.37 -5.96
N GLU A 52 -11.54 0.80 -5.33
CA GLU A 52 -10.54 1.83 -5.55
C GLU A 52 -9.15 1.41 -5.03
N ASP A 53 -9.06 0.78 -3.85
CA ASP A 53 -7.80 0.24 -3.32
C ASP A 53 -7.27 -0.90 -4.21
N LEU A 54 -8.18 -1.74 -4.73
CA LEU A 54 -7.83 -2.83 -5.63
C LEU A 54 -7.38 -2.30 -7.00
N GLN A 55 -8.06 -1.30 -7.56
CA GLN A 55 -7.64 -0.66 -8.81
C GLN A 55 -6.27 -0.01 -8.66
N LEU A 56 -6.03 0.70 -7.55
CA LEU A 56 -4.74 1.31 -7.26
C LEU A 56 -3.62 0.26 -7.14
N ALA A 57 -3.88 -0.90 -6.51
CA ALA A 57 -2.93 -2.00 -6.46
C ALA A 57 -2.68 -2.62 -7.85
N ALA A 58 -3.72 -2.76 -8.68
CA ALA A 58 -3.65 -3.31 -10.03
C ALA A 58 -2.83 -2.43 -10.99
N MET A 59 -2.86 -1.10 -10.79
CA MET A 59 -2.01 -0.16 -11.53
C MET A 59 -0.52 -0.42 -11.30
N PHE A 60 -0.13 -0.96 -10.13
CA PHE A 60 1.26 -1.25 -9.82
C PHE A 60 1.72 -2.63 -10.30
N ALA A 61 0.94 -3.68 -9.98
CA ALA A 61 1.30 -5.06 -10.27
C ALA A 61 0.07 -5.97 -10.31
N ASN A 62 0.21 -7.12 -10.99
CA ASN A 62 -0.85 -8.13 -11.03
C ASN A 62 -0.93 -9.02 -9.78
N VAL A 63 -0.03 -8.85 -8.82
CA VAL A 63 -0.04 -9.55 -7.53
C VAL A 63 -0.42 -8.56 -6.44
N GLY A 64 -1.48 -8.89 -5.71
CA GLY A 64 -1.93 -8.14 -4.54
C GLY A 64 -1.87 -8.98 -3.27
N VAL A 65 -1.51 -8.37 -2.14
CA VAL A 65 -1.53 -9.01 -0.82
C VAL A 65 -2.52 -8.29 0.09
N TYR A 66 -3.54 -9.00 0.54
CA TYR A 66 -4.45 -8.52 1.57
C TYR A 66 -3.94 -8.92 2.96
N TYR A 67 -3.67 -7.91 3.79
CA TYR A 67 -3.25 -8.11 5.17
C TYR A 67 -3.91 -7.12 6.13
N LEU A 68 -4.08 -7.55 7.39
CA LEU A 68 -4.55 -6.71 8.50
C LEU A 68 -3.57 -6.67 9.67
N ASN A 69 -2.53 -7.51 9.63
CA ASN A 69 -1.52 -7.59 10.67
C ASN A 69 -0.12 -7.35 10.07
N PRO A 70 0.69 -6.45 10.66
CA PRO A 70 0.38 -5.64 11.85
C PRO A 70 -0.55 -4.45 11.51
N PRO A 71 -1.41 -3.99 12.45
CA PRO A 71 -2.32 -2.85 12.23
C PRO A 71 -1.60 -1.49 12.19
N THR A 72 -0.29 -1.49 12.42
CA THR A 72 0.53 -0.30 12.63
C THR A 72 1.15 0.27 11.34
N THR A 73 0.74 -0.21 10.17
CA THR A 73 1.26 0.26 8.87
C THR A 73 0.52 1.52 8.39
N GLN A 74 1.18 2.32 7.55
CA GLN A 74 0.62 3.58 7.06
C GLN A 74 -0.64 3.35 6.23
N SER A 75 -0.56 2.45 5.25
CA SER A 75 -1.67 2.07 4.36
C SER A 75 -2.89 1.57 5.15
N MET A 76 -2.69 0.85 6.25
CA MET A 76 -3.79 0.46 7.14
C MET A 76 -4.51 1.67 7.73
N ALA A 77 -3.77 2.66 8.23
CA ALA A 77 -4.35 3.87 8.79
C ALA A 77 -5.02 4.78 7.74
N PHE A 78 -4.42 4.91 6.56
CA PHE A 78 -4.92 5.78 5.49
C PHE A 78 -6.09 5.18 4.73
N SER A 79 -6.17 3.84 4.65
CA SER A 79 -7.31 3.14 4.03
C SER A 79 -8.66 3.51 4.65
N ALA A 80 -8.67 4.04 5.88
CA ALA A 80 -9.89 4.52 6.53
C ALA A 80 -10.54 5.73 5.83
N PHE A 81 -9.79 6.53 5.07
CA PHE A 81 -10.30 7.79 4.49
C PHE A 81 -9.92 8.05 3.03
N CYS A 82 -8.99 7.30 2.44
CA CYS A 82 -8.71 7.32 0.99
C CYS A 82 -8.31 5.92 0.47
N PRO A 83 -8.30 5.68 -0.85
CA PRO A 83 -7.63 4.51 -1.43
C PRO A 83 -6.16 4.48 -1.03
N ALA A 84 -5.70 3.41 -0.39
CA ALA A 84 -4.36 3.36 0.17
C ALA A 84 -3.69 2.00 -0.05
N ILE A 85 -2.47 2.01 -0.56
CA ILE A 85 -1.68 0.80 -0.79
C ILE A 85 -0.26 0.92 -0.26
N THR A 86 0.34 -0.22 0.02
CA THR A 86 1.81 -0.35 0.11
C THR A 86 2.30 -1.04 -1.15
N VAL A 87 3.37 -0.55 -1.77
CA VAL A 87 4.00 -1.22 -2.93
C VAL A 87 5.38 -1.72 -2.57
N GLU A 88 5.67 -2.94 -2.99
CA GLU A 88 6.91 -3.64 -2.70
C GLU A 88 7.73 -3.77 -3.99
N CYS A 89 8.67 -2.83 -4.16
CA CYS A 89 9.40 -2.59 -5.40
C CYS A 89 10.62 -3.50 -5.60
N GLY A 90 10.66 -4.66 -4.92
CA GLY A 90 11.82 -5.56 -4.93
C GLY A 90 13.06 -4.96 -4.26
N LYS A 91 14.25 -5.40 -4.69
CA LYS A 91 15.54 -5.04 -4.09
C LYS A 91 15.94 -3.59 -4.38
N VAL A 92 16.63 -2.97 -3.42
CA VAL A 92 17.18 -1.62 -3.57
C VAL A 92 18.10 -1.57 -4.80
N GLY A 93 17.87 -0.61 -5.68
CA GLY A 93 18.63 -0.43 -6.92
C GLY A 93 18.15 -1.27 -8.11
N ASP A 94 17.12 -2.11 -7.94
CA ASP A 94 16.50 -2.81 -9.07
C ASP A 94 15.77 -1.78 -9.96
N THR A 95 16.23 -1.65 -11.20
CA THR A 95 15.69 -0.70 -12.17
C THR A 95 14.24 -0.98 -12.54
N LYS A 96 13.80 -2.25 -12.48
CA LYS A 96 12.39 -2.61 -12.73
C LYS A 96 11.47 -2.09 -11.64
N GLY A 97 11.88 -2.23 -10.38
CA GLY A 97 11.14 -1.73 -9.24
C GLY A 97 11.06 -0.20 -9.22
N ILE A 98 12.16 0.47 -9.58
CA ILE A 98 12.20 1.93 -9.71
C ILE A 98 11.25 2.40 -10.82
N ALA A 99 11.31 1.78 -12.01
CA ALA A 99 10.44 2.13 -13.12
C ALA A 99 8.96 1.96 -12.76
N ALA A 100 8.57 0.81 -12.21
CA ALA A 100 7.19 0.54 -11.82
C ALA A 100 6.66 1.53 -10.76
N ALA A 101 7.51 1.98 -9.83
CA ALA A 101 7.12 2.98 -8.84
C ALA A 101 6.92 4.37 -9.46
N ILE A 102 7.75 4.74 -10.45
CA ILE A 102 7.59 6.00 -11.18
C ILE A 102 6.31 5.96 -12.02
N ASP A 103 6.13 4.90 -12.81
CA ASP A 103 4.96 4.71 -13.67
C ASP A 103 3.66 4.80 -12.85
N LEU A 104 3.61 4.13 -11.69
CA LEU A 104 2.47 4.21 -10.77
C LEU A 104 2.18 5.65 -10.32
N VAL A 105 3.20 6.40 -9.91
CA VAL A 105 3.01 7.78 -9.42
C VAL A 105 2.55 8.68 -10.56
N GLU A 106 3.13 8.54 -11.76
CA GLU A 106 2.74 9.30 -12.94
C GLU A 106 1.29 9.01 -13.34
N ASP A 107 0.89 7.73 -13.37
CA ASP A 107 -0.46 7.30 -13.71
C ASP A 107 -1.48 7.80 -12.67
N VAL A 108 -1.16 7.72 -11.37
CA VAL A 108 -2.04 8.23 -10.29
C VAL A 108 -2.20 9.75 -10.38
N MET A 109 -1.13 10.48 -10.72
CA MET A 109 -1.21 11.94 -10.90
C MET A 109 -2.06 12.37 -12.10
N GLN A 110 -2.24 11.48 -13.09
CA GLN A 110 -3.05 11.73 -14.27
C GLN A 110 -4.50 11.22 -14.13
N LEU A 111 -4.81 10.46 -13.08
CA LEU A 111 -6.11 9.85 -12.90
C LEU A 111 -7.14 10.87 -12.37
N GLU A 112 -8.25 11.04 -13.09
CA GLU A 112 -9.34 11.93 -12.66
C GLU A 112 -10.23 11.29 -11.58
N SER A 113 -10.45 9.97 -11.65
CA SER A 113 -11.25 9.22 -10.70
C SER A 113 -10.93 7.72 -10.76
N PHE A 114 -11.18 7.02 -9.65
CA PHE A 114 -11.07 5.56 -9.63
C PHE A 114 -12.33 4.89 -10.18
N SER A 115 -12.14 3.75 -10.86
CA SER A 115 -13.24 2.85 -11.20
C SER A 115 -13.86 2.25 -9.92
N HIS A 116 -15.18 2.33 -9.81
CA HIS A 116 -15.94 1.67 -8.73
C HIS A 116 -16.16 0.17 -8.98
N THR A 117 -15.71 -0.35 -10.13
CA THR A 117 -15.71 -1.79 -10.43
C THR A 117 -14.35 -2.36 -10.02
N PRO A 118 -14.30 -3.48 -9.27
CA PRO A 118 -13.02 -4.10 -8.93
C PRO A 118 -12.32 -4.64 -10.17
N PRO A 119 -10.98 -4.74 -10.16
CA PRO A 119 -10.23 -5.36 -11.25
C PRO A 119 -10.63 -6.84 -11.41
N THR A 120 -10.48 -7.33 -12.62
CA THR A 120 -10.62 -8.75 -12.96
C THR A 120 -9.49 -9.58 -12.35
N ALA A 121 -9.64 -10.90 -12.33
CA ALA A 121 -8.64 -11.81 -11.79
C ALA A 121 -7.32 -11.84 -12.59
N ASP A 122 -7.38 -11.46 -13.87
CA ASP A 122 -6.20 -11.35 -14.73
C ASP A 122 -5.44 -10.03 -14.49
N GLU A 123 -6.16 -8.98 -14.11
CA GLU A 123 -5.59 -7.67 -13.75
C GLU A 123 -4.98 -7.69 -12.35
N LEU A 124 -5.64 -8.33 -11.38
CA LEU A 124 -5.14 -8.41 -10.01
C LEU A 124 -5.53 -9.72 -9.31
N LYS A 125 -4.50 -10.48 -8.94
CA LYS A 125 -4.65 -11.68 -8.12
C LYS A 125 -4.34 -11.38 -6.66
N ILE A 126 -5.37 -11.44 -5.81
CA ILE A 126 -5.25 -11.17 -4.37
C ILE A 126 -4.92 -12.43 -3.57
N TYR A 127 -3.87 -12.36 -2.76
CA TYR A 127 -3.49 -13.35 -1.77
C TYR A 127 -3.75 -12.81 -0.36
N LYS A 128 -4.43 -13.58 0.47
CA LYS A 128 -4.68 -13.22 1.87
C LYS A 128 -3.59 -13.80 2.77
N THR A 129 -3.03 -12.97 3.64
CA THR A 129 -2.14 -13.45 4.70
C THR A 129 -2.93 -14.27 5.73
N VAL A 130 -2.45 -15.48 6.03
CA VAL A 130 -3.10 -16.40 7.00
C VAL A 130 -2.31 -16.56 8.29
N GLY A 131 -1.03 -16.18 8.29
CA GLY A 131 -0.15 -16.31 9.44
C GLY A 131 1.30 -16.04 9.07
N ARG A 132 2.18 -16.10 10.07
CA ARG A 132 3.63 -15.98 9.91
C ARG A 132 4.30 -17.22 10.50
N VAL A 133 5.14 -17.88 9.70
CA VAL A 133 6.03 -18.94 10.18
C VAL A 133 7.30 -18.28 10.70
N VAL A 134 7.70 -18.63 11.93
CA VAL A 134 8.93 -18.15 12.55
C VAL A 134 9.89 -19.32 12.60
N LEU A 135 11.04 -19.19 11.94
CA LEU A 135 12.11 -20.17 11.98
C LEU A 135 13.10 -19.81 13.10
N PRO A 136 13.64 -20.80 13.83
CA PRO A 136 14.76 -20.56 14.71
C PRO A 136 15.98 -20.10 13.89
N PRO A 137 16.86 -19.26 14.47
CA PRO A 137 18.07 -18.78 13.80
C PRO A 137 19.06 -19.90 13.46
#